data_AF-A0A2L2Y3L6-F1
#
_entry.id   AF-A0A2L2Y3L6-F1
#
_cell.length_a   1.000
_cell.length_b   1.000
_cell.length_c   1.000
_cell.angle_alpha   90.00
_cell.angle_beta   90.00
_cell.angle_gamma   90.00
#
_symmetry.space_group_name_H-M   'P 1'
#
loop_
_entity.id
_entity.type
_entity.pdbx_description
1 polymer ?
#
loop_
_entity_poly.entity_id
_entity_poly.type
_entity_poly.pdbx_seq_one_letter_code
_entity_poly.pdbx_strand_id
1 'polypeptide(L)'
;MEFAAYGWFNNFSWICEPMDFSNNDAAVKMLEAFYVYYISKFIEFLDTIFFVLRKKNSQITFLHLFHHAIMPITTWHFVKYGCGGYVIVLPLTNTFAHIVMYSYYLLSSLGPSVQKYIWWKRHVTNVQMIQFIVIMATTGLAMIIRPENCNLRFFTAILTFLHGLVFFCLFTPFYINQYMKKKETK
;
A
#
# COMPACT_ATOMS: atom_id res chain seq x y z
N MET A 1 -7.67 -4.63 -10.22
CA MET A 1 -7.73 -4.76 -11.70
C MET A 1 -8.19 -3.45 -12.35
N GLU A 2 -9.15 -2.73 -11.77
CA GLU A 2 -9.63 -1.44 -12.32
C GLU A 2 -8.57 -0.33 -12.35
N PHE A 3 -7.74 -0.17 -11.30
CA PHE A 3 -6.61 0.77 -11.33
C PHE A 3 -5.60 0.51 -12.46
N ALA A 4 -5.44 -0.76 -12.85
CA ALA A 4 -4.56 -1.15 -13.94
C ALA A 4 -5.21 -0.93 -15.32
N ALA A 5 -6.50 -1.25 -15.43
CA ALA A 5 -7.28 -1.13 -16.67
C ALA A 5 -7.62 0.32 -17.05
N TYR A 6 -7.93 1.17 -16.06
CA TYR A 6 -8.34 2.57 -16.27
C TYR A 6 -7.23 3.58 -15.96
N GLY A 7 -6.07 3.11 -15.50
CA GLY A 7 -4.89 3.94 -15.28
C GLY A 7 -3.69 3.36 -16.02
N TRP A 8 -2.97 2.46 -15.35
CA TRP A 8 -1.59 2.08 -15.65
C TRP A 8 -1.31 1.54 -17.06
N PHE A 9 -2.23 0.80 -17.68
CA PHE A 9 -2.01 0.19 -19.00
C PHE A 9 -2.62 0.95 -20.17
N ASN A 10 -3.31 2.08 -19.93
CA ASN A 10 -4.12 2.76 -20.94
C ASN A 10 -3.62 4.19 -21.22
N ASN A 11 -2.34 4.32 -21.59
CA ASN A 11 -1.64 5.58 -21.94
C ASN A 11 -1.40 6.58 -20.80
N PHE A 12 -1.46 6.15 -19.53
CA PHE A 12 -1.10 7.00 -18.39
C PHE A 12 0.39 7.37 -18.38
N SER A 13 0.69 8.64 -18.12
CA SER A 13 2.05 9.08 -17.84
C SER A 13 2.46 8.67 -16.42
N TRP A 14 3.53 7.89 -16.34
CA TRP A 14 4.12 7.37 -15.10
C TRP A 14 4.72 8.47 -14.22
N ILE A 15 4.95 9.64 -14.82
CA ILE A 15 5.58 10.80 -14.18
C ILE A 15 4.52 11.79 -13.71
N CYS A 16 3.53 12.09 -14.55
CA CYS A 16 2.48 13.04 -14.18
C CYS A 16 1.24 12.81 -15.03
N GLU A 17 0.28 12.12 -14.45
CA GLU A 17 -1.09 12.15 -14.95
C GLU A 17 -1.89 13.18 -14.12
N PRO A 18 -2.59 14.13 -14.77
CA PRO A 18 -3.51 15.02 -14.07
C PRO A 18 -4.66 14.23 -13.43
N MET A 19 -5.19 14.77 -12.33
CA MET A 19 -6.44 14.25 -11.76
C MET A 19 -7.61 14.72 -12.62
N ASP A 20 -8.48 13.78 -13.02
CA ASP A 20 -9.72 14.07 -13.73
C ASP A 20 -10.89 14.09 -12.74
N PHE A 21 -11.52 15.25 -12.61
CA PHE A 21 -12.71 15.47 -11.77
C PHE A 21 -14.00 15.62 -12.59
N SER A 22 -13.95 15.31 -13.89
CA SER A 22 -15.14 15.31 -14.73
C SER A 22 -16.04 14.12 -14.43
N ASN A 23 -17.28 14.17 -14.92
CA ASN A 23 -18.25 13.07 -14.79
C ASN A 23 -18.16 12.09 -15.98
N ASN A 24 -16.99 11.96 -16.61
CA ASN A 24 -16.82 10.96 -17.66
C ASN A 24 -16.73 9.54 -17.05
N ASP A 25 -17.00 8.51 -17.86
CA ASP A 25 -17.05 7.12 -17.40
C ASP A 25 -15.72 6.66 -16.76
N ALA A 26 -14.58 7.09 -17.30
CA ALA A 26 -13.26 6.71 -16.78
C ALA A 26 -12.98 7.32 -15.39
N ALA A 27 -13.28 8.59 -15.20
CA ALA A 27 -13.10 9.31 -13.94
C ALA A 27 -14.04 8.78 -12.84
N VAL A 28 -15.30 8.49 -13.19
CA VAL A 28 -16.28 7.89 -12.27
C VAL A 28 -15.82 6.49 -11.84
N LYS A 29 -15.40 5.64 -12.78
CA LYS A 29 -14.88 4.30 -12.45
C LYS A 29 -13.60 4.35 -11.62
N MET A 30 -12.73 5.34 -11.87
CA MET A 30 -11.55 5.56 -11.03
C MET A 30 -11.98 5.91 -9.60
N LEU A 31 -12.95 6.80 -9.42
CA LEU A 31 -13.50 7.15 -8.11
C LEU A 31 -14.12 5.96 -7.40
N GLU A 32 -14.89 5.14 -8.11
CA GLU A 32 -15.43 3.88 -7.59
C GLU A 32 -14.32 2.94 -7.11
N ALA A 33 -13.25 2.77 -7.89
CA ALA A 33 -12.11 1.96 -7.49
C ALA A 33 -11.43 2.50 -6.22
N PHE A 34 -11.22 3.81 -6.12
CA PHE A 34 -10.70 4.46 -4.90
C PHE A 34 -11.65 4.28 -3.70
N TYR A 35 -12.96 4.34 -3.93
CA TYR A 35 -13.97 4.11 -2.89
C TYR A 35 -13.98 2.67 -2.41
N VAL A 36 -13.93 1.68 -3.31
CA VAL A 36 -13.79 0.26 -2.97
C VAL A 36 -12.50 0.02 -2.18
N TYR A 37 -11.39 0.64 -2.60
CA TYR A 37 -10.12 0.60 -1.86
C TYR A 37 -10.23 1.21 -0.46
N TYR A 38 -10.96 2.32 -0.30
CA TYR A 38 -11.24 2.91 1.02
C TYR A 38 -12.04 1.95 1.92
N ILE A 39 -13.11 1.34 1.40
CA ILE A 39 -13.91 0.36 2.14
C ILE A 39 -13.05 -0.86 2.53
N SER A 40 -12.11 -1.29 1.67
CA SER A 40 -11.21 -2.40 1.99
C SER A 40 -10.39 -2.17 3.26
N LYS A 41 -10.05 -0.92 3.60
CA LYS A 41 -9.27 -0.61 4.81
C LYS A 41 -10.03 -0.85 6.11
N PHE A 42 -11.37 -0.79 6.08
CA PHE A 42 -12.19 -1.20 7.22
C PHE A 42 -12.31 -2.72 7.31
N ILE A 43 -12.41 -3.41 6.18
CA ILE A 43 -12.42 -4.89 6.14
C ILE A 43 -11.10 -5.44 6.70
N GLU A 44 -9.97 -4.78 6.42
CA GLU A 44 -8.66 -5.13 6.94
C GLU A 44 -8.56 -5.06 8.48
N PHE A 45 -9.49 -4.41 9.19
CA PHE A 45 -9.56 -4.49 10.65
C PHE A 45 -9.86 -5.89 11.17
N LEU A 46 -10.44 -6.76 10.33
CA LEU A 46 -10.65 -8.17 10.66
C LEU A 46 -9.32 -8.88 10.99
N ASP A 47 -8.19 -8.45 10.43
CA ASP A 47 -6.87 -9.02 10.76
C ASP A 47 -6.56 -8.85 12.26
N THR A 48 -6.79 -7.65 12.79
CA THR A 48 -6.61 -7.35 14.21
C THR A 48 -7.60 -8.14 15.07
N ILE A 49 -8.86 -8.23 14.65
CA ILE A 49 -9.89 -9.01 15.35
C ILE A 49 -9.47 -10.48 15.43
N PHE A 50 -9.01 -11.08 14.33
CA PHE A 50 -8.53 -12.46 14.31
C PHE A 50 -7.29 -12.66 15.19
N PHE A 51 -6.35 -11.71 15.24
CA PHE A 51 -5.19 -11.81 16.13
C PHE A 51 -5.59 -11.80 17.61
N VAL A 52 -6.54 -10.95 17.99
CA VAL A 52 -7.09 -10.90 19.36
C VAL A 52 -7.81 -12.20 19.68
N LEU A 53 -8.73 -12.66 18.82
CA LEU A 53 -9.50 -13.89 19.03
C LEU A 53 -8.60 -15.14 19.12
N ARG A 54 -7.51 -15.19 18.35
CA ARG A 54 -6.52 -16.28 18.40
C ARG A 54 -5.48 -16.12 19.51
N LYS A 55 -5.58 -15.07 20.34
CA LYS A 55 -4.61 -14.70 21.39
C LYS A 55 -3.17 -14.58 20.86
N LYS A 56 -3.00 -14.09 19.63
CA LYS A 56 -1.71 -13.88 18.97
C LYS A 56 -1.21 -12.45 19.12
N ASN A 57 -1.08 -11.99 20.36
CA ASN A 57 -0.68 -10.61 20.69
C ASN A 57 0.69 -10.21 20.11
N SER A 58 1.58 -11.16 19.86
CA SER A 58 2.87 -10.90 19.20
C SER A 58 2.74 -10.39 17.76
N GLN A 59 1.59 -10.59 17.11
CA GLN A 59 1.29 -10.06 15.77
C GLN A 59 0.75 -8.62 15.82
N ILE A 60 0.20 -8.19 16.97
CA ILE A 60 -0.35 -6.85 17.18
C ILE A 60 0.81 -5.91 17.57
N THR A 61 1.65 -5.61 16.60
CA THR A 61 2.79 -4.71 16.77
C THR A 61 2.39 -3.24 16.66
N PHE A 62 3.25 -2.33 17.11
CA PHE A 62 3.06 -0.89 16.87
C PHE A 62 2.91 -0.58 15.37
N LEU A 63 3.75 -1.19 14.52
CA LEU A 63 3.65 -1.04 13.06
C LEU A 63 2.27 -1.45 12.53
N HIS A 64 1.75 -2.60 13.00
CA HIS A 64 0.41 -3.08 12.63
C HIS A 64 -0.69 -2.11 13.04
N LEU A 65 -0.72 -1.72 14.31
CA LEU A 65 -1.76 -0.82 14.82
C LEU A 65 -1.70 0.57 14.18
N PHE A 66 -0.49 1.13 14.05
CA PHE A 66 -0.29 2.43 13.40
C PHE A 66 -0.75 2.39 11.94
N HIS A 67 -0.38 1.34 11.19
CA HIS A 67 -0.82 1.12 9.81
C HIS A 67 -2.34 1.10 9.72
N HIS A 68 -3.00 0.19 10.44
CA HIS A 68 -4.46 0.06 10.33
C HIS A 68 -5.19 1.31 10.83
N ALA A 69 -4.67 2.03 11.83
CA ALA A 69 -5.29 3.28 12.29
C ALA A 69 -5.20 4.41 11.25
N ILE A 70 -4.05 4.59 10.59
CA ILE A 70 -3.83 5.74 9.70
C ILE A 70 -4.42 5.51 8.30
N MET A 71 -4.45 4.27 7.81
CA MET A 71 -4.85 3.95 6.43
C MET A 71 -6.28 4.40 6.07
N PRO A 72 -7.33 4.21 6.89
CA PRO A 72 -8.67 4.73 6.58
C PRO A 72 -8.71 6.26 6.50
N ILE A 73 -7.93 6.95 7.34
CA ILE A 73 -7.88 8.41 7.37
C ILE A 73 -7.22 8.95 6.09
N THR A 74 -6.10 8.37 5.69
CA THR A 74 -5.35 8.83 4.49
C THR A 74 -6.08 8.45 3.21
N THR A 75 -6.70 7.27 3.16
CA THR A 75 -7.49 6.85 1.99
C THR A 75 -8.78 7.67 1.83
N TRP A 76 -9.42 8.11 2.92
CA TRP A 76 -10.51 9.09 2.84
C TRP A 76 -10.06 10.41 2.20
N HIS A 77 -8.88 10.91 2.55
CA HIS A 77 -8.32 12.10 1.91
C HIS A 77 -8.16 11.92 0.40
N PHE A 78 -7.69 10.75 -0.06
CA PHE A 78 -7.55 10.46 -1.49
C PHE A 78 -8.89 10.37 -2.21
N VAL A 79 -9.89 9.69 -1.64
CA VAL A 79 -11.25 9.66 -2.21
C VAL A 79 -11.81 11.09 -2.34
N LYS A 80 -11.63 11.92 -1.32
CA LYS A 80 -12.22 13.26 -1.28
C LYS A 80 -11.48 14.29 -2.14
N TYR A 81 -10.16 14.21 -2.23
CA TYR A 81 -9.32 15.29 -2.77
C TYR A 81 -8.24 14.85 -3.76
N GLY A 82 -7.97 13.55 -3.91
CA GLY A 82 -6.78 13.05 -4.60
C GLY A 82 -7.07 11.86 -5.52
N CYS A 83 -8.28 11.74 -6.04
CA CYS A 83 -8.68 10.62 -6.87
C CYS A 83 -8.04 10.72 -8.27
N GLY A 84 -7.30 9.68 -8.66
CA GLY A 84 -6.65 9.58 -9.97
C GLY A 84 -5.23 10.16 -10.03
N GLY A 85 -4.73 10.31 -11.25
CA GLY A 85 -3.40 10.86 -11.51
C GLY A 85 -2.23 9.99 -11.00
N TYR A 86 -1.12 10.64 -10.64
CA TYR A 86 0.06 10.00 -10.05
C TYR A 86 -0.22 9.23 -8.75
N VAL A 87 -1.31 9.55 -8.03
CA VAL A 87 -1.66 8.93 -6.74
C VAL A 87 -2.08 7.46 -6.92
N ILE A 88 -2.51 7.05 -8.12
CA ILE A 88 -2.93 5.67 -8.44
C ILE A 88 -1.82 4.65 -8.15
N VAL A 89 -0.54 5.05 -8.21
CA VAL A 89 0.59 4.17 -7.88
C VAL A 89 0.47 3.59 -6.47
N LEU A 90 -0.10 4.34 -5.53
CA LEU A 90 -0.26 3.91 -4.13
C LEU A 90 -1.26 2.74 -4.01
N PRO A 91 -2.55 2.88 -4.36
CA PRO A 91 -3.49 1.77 -4.25
C PRO A 91 -3.13 0.61 -5.19
N LEU A 92 -2.56 0.87 -6.36
CA LEU A 92 -2.14 -0.20 -7.27
C LEU A 92 -1.03 -1.06 -6.68
N THR A 93 0.06 -0.46 -6.20
CA THR A 93 1.17 -1.21 -5.61
C THR A 93 0.80 -1.83 -4.27
N ASN A 94 -0.05 -1.15 -3.47
CA ASN A 94 -0.57 -1.69 -2.23
C ASN A 94 -1.45 -2.93 -2.46
N THR A 95 -2.42 -2.86 -3.37
CA THR A 95 -3.27 -4.02 -3.66
C THR A 95 -2.46 -5.20 -4.19
N PHE A 96 -1.45 -4.97 -5.03
CA PHE A 96 -0.51 -6.01 -5.45
C PHE A 96 0.26 -6.62 -4.27
N ALA A 97 0.85 -5.80 -3.39
CA ALA A 97 1.56 -6.30 -2.22
C ALA A 97 0.62 -7.05 -1.25
N HIS A 98 -0.62 -6.60 -1.10
CA HIS A 98 -1.64 -7.28 -0.29
C HIS A 98 -2.07 -8.62 -0.89
N ILE A 99 -2.18 -8.75 -2.22
CA ILE A 99 -2.41 -10.06 -2.86
C ILE A 99 -1.30 -11.04 -2.47
N VAL A 100 -0.03 -10.61 -2.55
CA VAL A 100 1.12 -11.44 -2.18
C VAL A 100 1.10 -11.79 -0.69
N MET A 101 0.85 -10.80 0.18
CA MET A 101 0.81 -10.98 1.63
C MET A 101 -0.34 -11.89 2.09
N TYR A 102 -1.55 -11.67 1.62
CA TYR A 102 -2.70 -12.50 2.00
C TYR A 102 -2.62 -13.91 1.42
N SER A 103 -2.02 -14.08 0.24
CA SER A 103 -1.69 -15.41 -0.28
C SER A 103 -0.73 -16.14 0.66
N TYR A 104 0.29 -15.45 1.16
CA TYR A 104 1.20 -15.99 2.17
C TYR A 104 0.47 -16.35 3.48
N TYR A 105 -0.45 -15.51 3.97
CA TYR A 105 -1.22 -15.80 5.19
C TYR A 105 -2.18 -16.98 5.02
N LEU A 106 -2.82 -17.11 3.86
CA LEU A 106 -3.65 -18.25 3.52
C LEU A 106 -2.83 -19.54 3.52
N LEU A 107 -1.69 -19.57 2.81
CA LEU A 107 -0.84 -20.76 2.81
C LEU A 107 -0.32 -21.10 4.22
N SER A 108 0.00 -20.08 5.01
CA SER A 108 0.46 -20.26 6.40
C SER A 108 -0.63 -20.77 7.34
N SER A 109 -1.91 -20.63 7.00
CA SER A 109 -3.03 -21.11 7.82
C SER A 109 -3.44 -22.56 7.50
N LEU A 110 -3.03 -23.13 6.36
CA LEU A 110 -3.32 -24.51 5.94
C LEU A 110 -2.57 -25.60 6.76
N GLY A 111 -1.84 -25.21 7.80
CA GLY A 111 -1.23 -26.11 8.78
C GLY A 111 0.21 -26.54 8.47
N PRO A 112 0.80 -27.42 9.31
CA PRO A 112 2.22 -27.76 9.26
C PRO A 112 2.66 -28.42 7.94
N SER A 113 1.75 -29.12 7.27
CA SER A 113 1.99 -29.79 5.98
C SER A 113 2.33 -28.81 4.87
N VAL A 114 1.75 -27.61 4.88
CA VAL A 114 1.99 -26.54 3.89
C VAL A 114 3.07 -25.58 4.39
N GLN A 115 3.10 -25.26 5.69
CA GLN A 115 4.06 -24.32 6.29
C GLN A 115 5.52 -24.65 5.99
N LYS A 116 5.86 -25.94 5.86
CA LYS A 116 7.22 -26.40 5.50
C LYS A 116 7.71 -25.90 4.15
N TYR A 117 6.81 -25.59 3.22
CA TYR A 117 7.14 -25.09 1.88
C TYR A 117 7.23 -23.55 1.83
N ILE A 118 6.89 -22.85 2.92
CA ILE A 118 6.77 -21.38 2.95
C ILE A 118 8.11 -20.75 3.38
N TRP A 119 9.13 -20.90 2.53
CA TRP A 119 10.46 -20.31 2.76
C TRP A 119 10.54 -18.82 2.37
N TRP A 120 9.59 -18.34 1.56
CA TRP A 120 9.65 -17.03 0.92
C TRP A 120 9.07 -15.87 1.75
N LYS A 121 8.94 -16.03 3.08
CA LYS A 121 8.49 -14.98 4.01
C LYS A 121 9.25 -13.66 3.85
N ARG A 122 10.58 -13.76 3.67
CA ARG A 122 11.44 -12.58 3.46
C ARG A 122 11.11 -11.84 2.15
N HIS A 123 10.75 -12.57 1.11
CA HIS A 123 10.36 -11.97 -0.18
C HIS A 123 9.06 -11.18 -0.06
N VAL A 124 8.10 -11.63 0.76
CA VAL A 124 6.88 -10.85 1.06
C VAL A 124 7.25 -9.49 1.65
N THR A 125 8.14 -9.45 2.63
CA THR A 125 8.59 -8.18 3.24
C THR A 125 9.38 -7.32 2.24
N ASN A 126 10.19 -7.93 1.37
CA ASN A 126 10.90 -7.19 0.31
C ASN A 126 9.92 -6.53 -0.66
N VAL A 127 8.86 -7.23 -1.08
CA VAL A 127 7.82 -6.66 -1.95
C VAL A 127 7.18 -5.44 -1.30
N GLN A 128 6.85 -5.52 0.00
CA GLN A 128 6.30 -4.38 0.74
C GLN A 128 7.27 -3.21 0.84
N MET A 129 8.57 -3.46 1.07
CA MET A 129 9.57 -2.38 1.10
C MET A 129 9.78 -1.72 -0.26
N ILE A 130 9.85 -2.52 -1.33
CA ILE A 130 9.95 -2.03 -2.72
C ILE A 130 8.73 -1.18 -3.06
N GLN A 131 7.53 -1.55 -2.61
CA GLN A 131 6.31 -0.76 -2.79
C GLN A 131 6.51 0.69 -2.33
N PHE A 132 7.10 0.90 -1.14
CA PHE A 132 7.27 2.24 -0.58
C PHE A 132 8.32 3.03 -1.34
N ILE A 133 9.39 2.38 -1.81
CA ILE A 133 10.39 3.00 -2.67
C ILE A 133 9.76 3.45 -3.98
N VAL A 134 8.95 2.61 -4.62
CA VAL A 134 8.26 2.95 -5.88
C VAL A 134 7.32 4.13 -5.69
N ILE A 135 6.53 4.16 -4.62
CA ILE A 135 5.62 5.28 -4.29
C ILE A 135 6.42 6.57 -4.08
N MET A 136 7.51 6.52 -3.30
CA MET A 136 8.35 7.69 -3.04
C MET A 136 9.06 8.19 -4.31
N ALA A 137 9.59 7.30 -5.14
CA ALA A 137 10.29 7.65 -6.37
C ALA A 137 9.33 8.30 -7.38
N THR A 138 8.18 7.67 -7.64
CA THR A 138 7.17 8.19 -8.59
C THR A 138 6.61 9.54 -8.13
N THR A 139 6.24 9.66 -6.85
CA THR A 139 5.73 10.93 -6.28
C THR A 139 6.82 12.00 -6.22
N GLY A 140 8.06 11.63 -5.88
CA GLY A 140 9.21 12.54 -5.85
C GLY A 140 9.54 13.09 -7.23
N LEU A 141 9.57 12.24 -8.25
CA LEU A 141 9.77 12.66 -9.64
C LEU A 141 8.65 13.58 -10.13
N ALA A 142 7.39 13.28 -9.79
CA ALA A 142 6.26 14.15 -10.11
C ALA A 142 6.40 15.55 -9.48
N MET A 143 6.88 15.63 -8.23
CA MET A 143 7.12 16.90 -7.53
C MET A 143 8.30 17.71 -8.07
N ILE A 144 9.31 17.05 -8.66
CA ILE A 144 10.51 17.69 -9.23
C ILE A 144 10.25 18.17 -10.66
N ILE A 145 9.71 17.30 -11.52
CA ILE A 145 9.56 17.57 -12.95
C ILE A 145 8.47 18.63 -13.17
N ARG A 146 7.41 18.62 -12.35
CA ARG A 146 6.26 19.55 -12.42
C ARG A 146 5.91 19.98 -13.85
N PRO A 147 5.55 19.05 -14.75
CA PRO A 147 5.23 19.42 -16.11
C PRO A 147 4.07 20.42 -16.10
N GLU A 148 4.16 21.49 -16.90
CA GLU A 148 3.25 22.65 -16.87
C GLU A 148 1.76 22.27 -17.08
N ASN A 149 1.50 21.12 -17.70
CA ASN A 149 0.17 20.60 -17.97
C ASN A 149 -0.39 19.68 -16.87
N CYS A 150 0.33 19.48 -15.77
CA CYS A 150 -0.07 18.58 -14.70
C CYS A 150 -0.53 19.38 -13.47
N ASN A 151 -1.84 19.34 -13.20
CA ASN A 151 -2.44 19.91 -11.99
C ASN A 151 -2.09 19.08 -10.75
N LEU A 152 -0.81 19.10 -10.36
CA LEU A 152 -0.30 18.43 -9.19
C LEU A 152 -0.83 19.14 -7.94
N ARG A 153 -1.71 18.47 -7.20
CA ARG A 153 -2.08 18.90 -5.84
C ARG A 153 -0.90 18.69 -4.91
N PHE A 154 -0.10 19.74 -4.72
CA PHE A 154 1.16 19.70 -3.97
C PHE A 154 1.00 19.14 -2.54
N PHE A 155 -0.09 19.51 -1.86
CA PHE A 155 -0.39 18.96 -0.53
C PHE A 155 -0.58 17.44 -0.54
N THR A 156 -1.35 16.91 -1.50
CA THR A 156 -1.57 15.47 -1.68
C THR A 156 -0.28 14.74 -2.05
N ALA A 157 0.63 15.40 -2.80
CA ALA A 157 1.91 14.85 -3.18
C ALA A 157 2.85 14.73 -1.97
N ILE A 158 2.94 15.78 -1.16
CA ILE A 158 3.70 15.77 0.10
C ILE A 158 3.16 14.69 1.03
N LEU A 159 1.84 14.62 1.21
CA LEU A 159 1.21 13.62 2.08
C LEU A 159 1.55 12.20 1.62
N THR A 160 1.45 11.92 0.32
CA THR A 160 1.80 10.62 -0.28
C THR A 160 3.27 10.28 -0.06
N PHE A 161 4.18 11.23 -0.28
CA PHE A 161 5.61 11.02 -0.09
C PHE A 161 5.96 10.76 1.38
N LEU A 162 5.43 11.58 2.30
CA LEU A 162 5.64 11.41 3.74
C LEU A 162 5.07 10.09 4.24
N HIS A 163 3.91 9.66 3.73
CA HIS A 163 3.32 8.37 4.06
C HIS A 163 4.26 7.23 3.65
N GLY A 164 4.77 7.24 2.41
CA GLY A 164 5.76 6.26 1.95
C GLY A 164 7.02 6.24 2.82
N LEU A 165 7.54 7.42 3.19
CA LEU A 165 8.72 7.55 4.03
C LEU A 165 8.50 6.97 5.44
N VAL A 166 7.39 7.33 6.09
CA VAL A 166 7.05 6.82 7.43
C VAL A 166 6.96 5.30 7.42
N PHE A 167 6.26 4.70 6.45
CA PHE A 167 6.17 3.25 6.38
C PHE A 167 7.50 2.58 6.06
N PHE A 168 8.31 3.14 5.17
CA PHE A 168 9.64 2.64 4.91
C PHE A 168 10.51 2.65 6.18
N CYS A 169 10.47 3.75 6.95
CA CYS A 169 11.17 3.87 8.22
C CYS A 169 10.65 2.91 9.29
N LEU A 170 9.36 2.60 9.33
CA LEU A 170 8.78 1.63 10.28
C LEU A 170 9.08 0.16 9.87
N PHE A 171 9.12 -0.13 8.57
CA PHE A 171 9.45 -1.46 8.06
C PHE A 171 10.94 -1.80 8.16
N THR A 172 11.82 -0.80 8.09
CA THR A 172 13.27 -0.98 8.22
C THR A 172 13.70 -1.69 9.52
N PRO A 173 13.34 -1.22 10.73
CA PRO A 173 13.68 -1.90 11.97
C PRO A 173 13.00 -3.26 12.09
N PHE A 174 11.78 -3.44 11.57
CA PHE A 174 11.13 -4.75 11.48
C PHE A 174 11.97 -5.73 10.66
N TYR A 175 12.42 -5.31 9.47
CA TYR A 175 13.25 -6.13 8.59
C TYR A 175 14.59 -6.49 9.23
N ILE A 176 15.28 -5.51 9.82
CA ILE A 176 16.57 -5.73 10.48
C ILE A 176 16.41 -6.72 11.64
N ASN A 177 15.43 -6.51 12.51
CA ASN A 177 15.22 -7.36 13.69
C ASN A 177 14.80 -8.78 13.30
N GLN A 178 14.02 -8.95 12.24
CA GLN A 178 13.48 -10.25 11.85
C GLN A 178 14.44 -11.08 10.98
N TYR A 179 15.29 -10.43 10.17
CA TYR A 179 16.07 -11.13 9.14
C TYR A 179 17.58 -10.86 9.17
N MET A 180 18.05 -9.77 9.79
CA MET A 180 19.47 -9.41 9.80
C MET A 180 20.13 -9.63 11.16
N LYS A 181 19.42 -9.44 12.27
CA LYS A 181 19.95 -9.81 13.59
C LYS A 181 20.13 -11.33 13.63
N LYS A 182 21.38 -11.77 13.81
CA LYS A 182 21.66 -13.17 14.15
C LYS A 182 20.88 -13.48 15.43
N LYS A 183 20.12 -14.59 15.44
CA LYS A 183 19.65 -15.15 16.71
C LYS A 183 20.92 -15.45 17.50
N GLU A 184 21.10 -14.79 18.64
CA GLU A 184 22.08 -15.24 19.62
C GLU A 184 21.70 -16.68 19.98
N THR A 185 22.57 -17.61 19.63
CA THR A 185 22.48 -18.99 20.08
C THR A 185 22.61 -18.96 21.60
N LYS A 186 21.49 -19.13 22.31
CA LYS A 186 21.49 -19.56 23.71
C LYS A 186 21.40 -21.08 23.74
#